data_AF-X1V152-F1
#
_entry.id   AF-X1V152-F1
#
_cell.length_a   1.000
_cell.length_b   1.000
_cell.length_c   1.000
_cell.angle_alpha   90.00
_cell.angle_beta   90.00
_cell.angle_gamma   90.00
#
_symmetry.space_group_name_H-M   'P 1'
#
loop_
_entity.id
_entity.type
_entity.pdbx_description
1 polymer ?
#
loop_
_entity_poly.entity_id
_entity_poly.type
_entity_poly.pdbx_seq_one_letter_code
_entity_poly.pdbx_strand_id
1 'polypeptide(L)'
;CAIKKLKGLLTDQGKKGMHQEGLFEGVVDLMVAVKSKLAVVDAVVCQEGIGPIFGKPVEMNLIVAGKDLVAVDSTCARLIGYDPSETLLTVNAAARGLGVMDPDQIEIVGEPLDAVKRRFLRSIEDDPVKVEGFQLIYGEATCTGCRSTVMSALVDMRNADQLVYLPGVTVVTGGAPLPEGVPRENIVTVGKCMPEESCTERHVKGCPPNNALVVKAIIGDRAEVRRMYAEESLDKTEM
;
A
#
# COMPACT_ATOMS: atom_id res chain seq x y z
N CYS A 1 -10.20 -0.19 8.09
CA CYS A 1 -9.79 0.77 9.13
C CYS A 1 -9.64 0.00 10.44
N ALA A 2 -10.46 0.20 11.48
CA ALA A 2 -10.38 -0.34 12.85
C ALA A 2 -9.66 -1.71 13.04
N ILE A 3 -9.94 -2.71 12.18
CA ILE A 3 -9.31 -4.03 12.25
C ILE A 3 -7.78 -3.94 12.06
N LYS A 4 -7.32 -3.26 10.99
CA LYS A 4 -5.89 -3.08 10.70
C LYS A 4 -5.15 -2.29 11.79
N LYS A 5 -5.84 -1.45 12.57
CA LYS A 5 -5.20 -0.69 13.65
C LYS A 5 -4.65 -1.62 14.76
N LEU A 6 -5.24 -2.80 14.95
CA LEU A 6 -4.76 -3.78 15.94
C LEU A 6 -3.33 -4.27 15.68
N LYS A 7 -2.88 -4.27 14.42
CA LYS A 7 -1.48 -4.58 14.08
C LYS A 7 -0.47 -3.62 14.73
N GLY A 8 -0.92 -2.44 15.19
CA GLY A 8 -0.11 -1.49 15.95
C GLY A 8 0.29 -2.00 17.34
N LEU A 9 -0.38 -3.03 17.86
CA LEU A 9 -0.10 -3.64 19.16
C LEU A 9 1.10 -4.60 19.12
N LEU A 10 1.62 -4.90 17.94
CA LEU A 10 2.79 -5.75 17.75
C LEU A 10 4.08 -4.93 17.79
N THR A 11 5.18 -5.58 18.17
CA THR A 11 6.53 -5.06 17.96
C THR A 11 6.84 -4.96 16.47
N ASP A 12 7.86 -4.17 16.09
CA ASP A 12 8.22 -4.05 14.68
C ASP A 12 8.71 -5.35 14.06
N GLN A 13 9.38 -6.21 14.84
CA GLN A 13 9.69 -7.58 14.42
C GLN A 13 8.42 -8.39 14.18
N GLY A 14 7.45 -8.37 15.10
CA GLY A 14 6.18 -9.07 14.93
C GLY A 14 5.37 -8.56 13.73
N LYS A 15 5.37 -7.25 13.49
CA LYS A 15 4.76 -6.64 12.31
C LYS A 15 5.37 -7.15 11.02
N LYS A 16 6.69 -7.39 10.98
CA LYS A 16 7.39 -7.93 9.80
C LYS A 16 7.12 -9.44 9.65
N GLY A 17 7.25 -10.22 10.73
CA GLY A 17 6.99 -11.67 10.73
C GLY A 17 5.58 -12.03 10.22
N MET A 18 4.56 -11.29 10.68
CA MET A 18 3.18 -11.49 10.24
C MET A 18 2.96 -11.36 8.73
N HIS A 19 3.77 -10.58 8.00
CA HIS A 19 3.65 -10.52 6.53
C HIS A 19 4.09 -11.82 5.85
N GLN A 20 4.91 -12.63 6.51
CA GLN A 20 5.42 -13.89 5.99
C GLN A 20 4.53 -15.08 6.38
N GLU A 21 3.86 -14.99 7.52
CA GLU A 21 3.03 -16.07 8.06
C GLU A 21 1.57 -16.00 7.60
N GLY A 22 1.10 -14.83 7.14
CA GLY A 22 -0.27 -14.63 6.68
C GLY A 22 -0.85 -13.34 7.25
N LEU A 23 -0.69 -12.24 6.51
CA LEU A 23 -1.05 -10.91 7.01
C LEU A 23 -2.52 -10.78 7.39
N PHE A 24 -3.42 -11.26 6.53
CA PHE A 24 -4.86 -11.06 6.72
C PHE A 24 -5.36 -11.88 7.91
N GLU A 25 -5.08 -13.19 7.93
CA GLU A 25 -5.46 -14.06 9.04
C GLU A 25 -4.83 -13.64 10.36
N GLY A 26 -3.54 -13.32 10.37
CA GLY A 26 -2.84 -12.91 11.57
C GLY A 26 -3.42 -11.63 12.18
N VAL A 27 -3.89 -10.68 11.36
CA VAL A 27 -4.57 -9.48 11.88
C VAL A 27 -5.95 -9.82 12.44
N VAL A 28 -6.68 -10.76 11.83
CA VAL A 28 -8.00 -11.20 12.35
C VAL A 28 -7.83 -12.03 13.63
N ASP A 29 -6.75 -12.79 13.79
CA ASP A 29 -6.40 -13.46 15.05
C ASP A 29 -6.17 -12.46 16.18
N LEU A 30 -5.58 -11.30 15.90
CA LEU A 30 -5.48 -10.23 16.89
C LEU A 30 -6.85 -9.72 17.35
N MET A 31 -7.89 -9.75 16.52
CA MET A 31 -9.25 -9.38 16.97
C MET A 31 -9.80 -10.38 17.99
N VAL A 32 -9.48 -11.67 17.87
CA VAL A 32 -9.91 -12.69 18.82
C VAL A 32 -9.25 -12.47 20.19
N ALA A 33 -7.95 -12.17 20.19
CA ALA A 33 -7.20 -11.89 21.39
C ALA A 33 -7.57 -10.52 22.00
N VAL A 34 -7.76 -9.50 21.16
CA VAL A 34 -7.98 -8.11 21.56
C VAL A 34 -9.42 -7.70 21.26
N LYS A 35 -10.29 -7.94 22.24
CA LYS A 35 -11.73 -7.67 22.20
C LYS A 35 -12.04 -6.19 22.42
N SER A 36 -11.66 -5.37 21.44
CA SER A 36 -11.94 -3.93 21.40
C SER A 36 -13.42 -3.66 21.67
N LYS A 37 -13.72 -2.71 22.56
CA LYS A 37 -15.09 -2.37 22.97
C LYS A 37 -15.72 -1.25 22.15
N LEU A 38 -14.87 -0.42 21.55
CA LEU A 38 -15.26 0.72 20.72
C LEU A 38 -14.13 0.98 19.73
N ALA A 39 -14.49 1.17 18.47
CA ALA A 39 -13.62 1.74 17.45
C ALA A 39 -14.09 3.16 17.13
N VAL A 40 -13.14 4.08 17.01
CA VAL A 40 -13.37 5.46 16.55
C VAL A 40 -12.42 5.72 15.40
N VAL A 41 -12.99 6.14 14.27
CA VAL A 41 -12.28 6.54 13.06
C VAL A 41 -12.43 8.05 12.93
N ASP A 42 -11.30 8.73 13.06
CA ASP A 42 -11.17 10.12 12.65
C ASP A 42 -11.23 10.17 11.12
N ALA A 43 -12.32 10.74 10.62
CA ALA A 43 -12.57 10.97 9.21
C ALA A 43 -12.84 12.48 8.98
N VAL A 44 -12.16 13.35 9.74
CA VAL A 44 -12.25 14.81 9.52
C VAL A 44 -11.53 15.14 8.22
N VAL A 45 -10.26 14.73 8.12
CA VAL A 45 -9.47 14.78 6.89
C VAL A 45 -8.97 13.37 6.58
N CYS A 46 -9.50 12.79 5.52
CA CYS A 46 -9.08 11.50 4.99
C CYS A 46 -8.00 11.67 3.92
N GLN A 47 -7.58 10.56 3.32
CA GLN A 47 -6.61 10.55 2.23
C GLN A 47 -7.07 9.61 1.11
N GLU A 48 -6.96 10.07 -0.14
CA GLU A 48 -7.19 9.29 -1.35
C GLU A 48 -5.92 9.18 -2.21
N GLY A 49 -5.88 8.27 -3.19
CA GLY A 49 -4.70 8.07 -4.04
C GLY A 49 -3.55 7.35 -3.31
N ILE A 50 -2.33 7.86 -3.47
CA ILE A 50 -1.08 7.17 -3.05
C ILE A 50 -0.72 7.43 -1.57
N GLY A 51 -1.63 7.08 -0.67
CA GLY A 51 -1.37 7.10 0.78
C GLY A 51 -0.35 6.03 1.23
N PRO A 52 0.16 6.10 2.47
CA PRO A 52 -0.12 7.13 3.47
C PRO A 52 0.73 8.41 3.29
N ILE A 53 1.82 8.34 2.52
CA ILE A 53 2.79 9.45 2.43
C ILE A 53 2.39 10.49 1.37
N PHE A 54 1.88 10.06 0.20
CA PHE A 54 1.69 10.93 -0.97
C PHE A 54 0.24 11.07 -1.43
N GLY A 55 -0.70 10.56 -0.66
CA GLY A 55 -2.11 10.66 -1.00
C GLY A 55 -2.64 12.07 -0.79
N LYS A 56 -3.74 12.37 -1.49
CA LYS A 56 -4.38 13.69 -1.55
C LYS A 56 -5.35 13.83 -0.38
N PRO A 57 -5.31 14.94 0.38
CA PRO A 57 -6.24 15.14 1.48
C PRO A 57 -7.67 15.28 0.97
N VAL A 58 -8.61 14.66 1.67
CA VAL A 58 -10.05 14.78 1.40
C VAL A 58 -10.74 15.16 2.69
N GLU A 59 -11.20 16.40 2.78
CA GLU A 59 -12.01 16.85 3.90
C GLU A 59 -13.40 16.20 3.82
N MET A 60 -13.76 15.47 4.87
CA MET A 60 -15.04 14.79 5.01
C MET A 60 -15.82 15.32 6.23
N ASN A 61 -15.13 15.84 7.24
CA ASN A 61 -15.73 16.37 8.49
C ASN A 61 -16.62 15.36 9.22
N LEU A 62 -16.19 14.09 9.25
CA LEU A 62 -16.94 12.99 9.87
C LEU A 62 -16.16 12.34 11.01
N ILE A 63 -16.89 11.74 11.93
CA ILE A 63 -16.38 10.74 12.86
C ILE A 63 -17.22 9.48 12.67
N VAL A 64 -16.57 8.33 12.48
CA VAL A 64 -17.25 7.03 12.43
C VAL A 64 -16.91 6.27 13.70
N ALA A 65 -17.91 5.87 14.48
CA ALA A 65 -17.71 5.15 15.72
C ALA A 65 -18.69 3.99 15.86
N GLY A 66 -18.22 2.89 16.45
CA GLY A 66 -19.05 1.70 16.64
C GLY A 66 -18.38 0.65 17.52
N LYS A 67 -19.18 -0.25 18.10
CA LYS A 67 -18.68 -1.33 18.97
C LYS A 67 -18.26 -2.57 18.20
N ASP A 68 -18.76 -2.73 16.97
CA ASP A 68 -18.40 -3.81 16.05
C ASP A 68 -17.38 -3.30 15.03
N LEU A 69 -16.19 -3.89 15.04
CA LEU A 69 -15.08 -3.48 14.18
C LEU A 69 -15.34 -3.81 12.70
N VAL A 70 -16.05 -4.91 12.41
CA VAL A 70 -16.43 -5.31 11.05
C VAL A 70 -17.48 -4.35 10.50
N ALA A 71 -18.47 -3.97 11.33
CA ALA A 71 -19.48 -2.99 10.95
C ALA A 71 -18.87 -1.61 10.68
N VAL A 72 -17.92 -1.18 11.52
CA VAL A 72 -17.19 0.08 11.32
C VAL A 72 -16.36 0.05 10.03
N ASP A 73 -15.60 -1.02 9.79
CA ASP A 73 -14.76 -1.11 8.60
C ASP A 73 -15.56 -1.25 7.30
N SER A 74 -16.63 -2.04 7.30
CA SER A 74 -17.54 -2.14 6.15
C SER A 74 -18.26 -0.82 5.86
N THR A 75 -18.66 -0.08 6.90
CA THR A 75 -19.27 1.25 6.75
C THR A 75 -18.27 2.26 6.23
N CYS A 76 -17.02 2.24 6.73
CA CYS A 76 -15.95 3.08 6.19
C CYS A 76 -15.66 2.74 4.72
N ALA A 77 -15.64 1.47 4.33
CA ALA A 77 -15.44 1.07 2.93
C ALA A 77 -16.52 1.68 2.03
N ARG A 78 -17.80 1.51 2.39
CA ARG A 78 -18.92 2.09 1.66
C ARG A 78 -18.87 3.63 1.63
N LEU A 79 -18.49 4.27 2.74
CA LEU A 79 -18.33 5.73 2.85
C LEU A 79 -17.38 6.27 1.80
N ILE A 80 -16.27 5.58 1.55
CA ILE A 80 -15.24 5.98 0.56
C ILE A 80 -15.44 5.38 -0.83
N GLY A 81 -16.58 4.72 -1.08
CA GLY A 81 -16.93 4.15 -2.39
C GLY A 81 -16.23 2.83 -2.75
N TYR A 82 -15.85 2.03 -1.74
CA TYR A 82 -15.44 0.64 -1.89
C TYR A 82 -16.61 -0.30 -1.62
N ASP A 83 -16.64 -1.44 -2.31
CA ASP A 83 -17.46 -2.55 -1.89
C ASP A 83 -16.76 -3.25 -0.69
N PRO A 84 -17.45 -3.50 0.44
CA PRO A 84 -16.86 -4.19 1.58
C PRO A 84 -16.22 -5.54 1.25
N SER A 85 -16.71 -6.25 0.23
CA SER A 85 -16.14 -7.52 -0.25
C SER A 85 -14.72 -7.39 -0.82
N GLU A 86 -14.31 -6.18 -1.23
CA GLU A 86 -12.95 -5.88 -1.66
C GLU A 86 -11.97 -5.79 -0.47
N THR A 87 -12.48 -5.74 0.77
CA THR A 87 -11.66 -5.52 1.97
C THR A 87 -11.42 -6.82 2.73
N LEU A 88 -10.37 -7.55 2.32
CA LEU A 88 -10.06 -8.90 2.84
C LEU A 88 -10.05 -9.01 4.38
N LEU A 89 -9.55 -8.01 5.11
CA LEU A 89 -9.60 -8.05 6.58
C LEU A 89 -11.03 -8.07 7.12
N THR A 90 -11.92 -7.26 6.55
CA THR A 90 -13.34 -7.19 6.92
C THR A 90 -14.05 -8.48 6.55
N VAL A 91 -13.81 -8.98 5.34
CA VAL A 91 -14.38 -10.24 4.84
C VAL A 91 -13.99 -11.42 5.73
N ASN A 92 -12.70 -11.57 6.04
CA ASN A 92 -12.21 -12.70 6.81
C ASN A 92 -12.70 -12.62 8.28
N ALA A 93 -12.78 -11.42 8.86
CA ALA A 93 -13.34 -11.22 10.18
C ALA A 93 -14.84 -11.54 10.24
N ALA A 94 -15.62 -11.11 9.24
CA ALA A 94 -17.05 -11.42 9.12
C ALA A 94 -17.28 -12.93 8.97
N ALA A 95 -16.50 -13.60 8.10
CA ALA A 95 -16.58 -15.04 7.89
C ALA A 95 -16.29 -15.85 9.17
N ARG A 96 -15.51 -15.31 10.10
CA ARG A 96 -15.22 -15.90 11.42
C ARG A 96 -16.25 -15.54 12.49
N GLY A 97 -17.32 -14.82 12.15
CA GLY A 97 -18.35 -14.40 13.09
C GLY A 97 -17.88 -13.37 14.12
N LEU A 98 -16.84 -12.59 13.79
CA LEU A 98 -16.28 -11.57 14.70
C LEU A 98 -16.98 -10.21 14.61
N GLY A 99 -17.97 -10.10 13.72
CA GLY A 99 -18.79 -8.92 13.54
C GLY A 99 -19.64 -9.01 12.27
N VAL A 100 -20.40 -7.95 12.00
CA VAL A 100 -21.38 -7.89 10.92
C VAL A 100 -20.87 -7.02 9.76
N MET A 101 -20.94 -7.56 8.54
CA MET A 101 -20.59 -6.84 7.30
C MET A 101 -21.82 -6.40 6.50
N ASP A 102 -22.91 -7.15 6.64
CA ASP A 102 -24.19 -6.94 5.94
C ASP A 102 -24.81 -5.58 6.31
N PRO A 103 -24.99 -4.66 5.35
CA PRO A 103 -25.55 -3.34 5.64
C PRO A 103 -26.95 -3.39 6.24
N ASP A 104 -27.77 -4.38 5.91
CA ASP A 104 -29.16 -4.48 6.41
C ASP A 104 -29.21 -4.82 7.90
N GLN A 105 -28.09 -5.31 8.45
CA GLN A 105 -27.92 -5.64 9.87
C GLN A 105 -27.09 -4.58 10.61
N ILE A 106 -26.72 -3.48 9.95
CA ILE A 106 -25.93 -2.39 10.53
C ILE A 106 -26.82 -1.15 10.65
N GLU A 107 -27.17 -0.81 11.88
CA GLU A 107 -27.85 0.45 12.18
C GLU A 107 -26.85 1.62 12.11
N ILE A 108 -27.10 2.57 11.19
CA ILE A 108 -26.37 3.83 11.13
C ILE A 108 -27.17 4.88 11.89
N VAL A 109 -26.58 5.40 12.97
CA VAL A 109 -27.12 6.51 13.75
C VAL A 109 -26.34 7.78 13.38
N GLY A 110 -27.05 8.86 13.04
CA GLY A 110 -26.45 10.12 12.60
C GLY A 110 -26.67 10.38 11.12
N GLU A 111 -25.64 10.90 10.44
CA GLU A 111 -25.73 11.24 9.01
C GLU A 111 -25.96 9.97 8.15
N PRO A 112 -26.99 9.96 7.29
CA PRO A 112 -27.21 8.87 6.36
C PRO A 112 -26.02 8.71 5.42
N LEU A 113 -25.58 7.47 5.20
CA LEU A 113 -24.40 7.20 4.39
C LEU A 113 -24.52 7.77 2.96
N ASP A 114 -25.71 7.72 2.37
CA ASP A 114 -25.95 8.28 1.03
C ASP A 114 -25.80 9.80 0.95
N ALA A 115 -25.96 10.51 2.06
CA ALA A 115 -25.78 11.96 2.12
C ALA A 115 -24.30 12.37 2.18
N VAL A 116 -23.43 11.48 2.69
CA VAL A 116 -22.03 11.81 3.00
C VAL A 116 -21.00 10.94 2.28
N LYS A 117 -21.43 9.88 1.58
CA LYS A 117 -20.52 9.02 0.83
C LYS A 117 -19.87 9.77 -0.33
N ARG A 118 -18.60 9.45 -0.54
CA ARG A 118 -17.81 9.98 -1.64
C ARG A 118 -16.95 8.86 -2.18
N ARG A 119 -16.94 8.67 -3.49
CA ARG A 119 -15.99 7.75 -4.12
C ARG A 119 -14.60 8.37 -4.08
N PHE A 120 -13.68 7.72 -3.37
CA PHE A 120 -12.29 8.15 -3.31
C PHE A 120 -11.51 7.67 -4.54
N LEU A 121 -10.49 8.43 -4.95
CA LEU A 121 -9.50 7.98 -5.92
C LEU A 121 -8.74 6.79 -5.33
N ARG A 122 -8.77 5.64 -6.00
CA ARG A 122 -8.06 4.45 -5.53
C ARG A 122 -6.56 4.61 -5.80
N SER A 123 -5.72 4.01 -4.96
CA SER A 123 -4.25 4.07 -5.14
C SER A 123 -3.79 3.55 -6.51
N ILE A 124 -4.45 2.52 -7.05
CA ILE A 124 -4.15 1.97 -8.38
C ILE A 124 -4.60 2.85 -9.55
N GLU A 125 -5.51 3.80 -9.29
CA GLU A 125 -6.00 4.75 -10.28
C GLU A 125 -5.18 6.04 -10.29
N ASP A 126 -4.35 6.25 -9.26
CA ASP A 126 -3.48 7.41 -9.15
C ASP A 126 -2.13 7.11 -9.80
N ASP A 127 -1.90 7.71 -10.95
CA ASP A 127 -0.66 7.62 -11.70
C ASP A 127 0.15 8.92 -11.53
N PRO A 128 1.14 8.95 -10.63
CA PRO A 128 1.87 10.15 -10.27
C PRO A 128 2.94 10.52 -11.31
N VAL A 129 3.28 9.61 -12.23
CA VAL A 129 4.43 9.73 -13.12
C VAL A 129 4.08 9.21 -14.52
N LYS A 130 3.78 10.14 -15.43
CA LYS A 130 3.64 9.87 -16.87
C LYS A 130 4.90 10.34 -17.58
N VAL A 131 5.83 9.42 -17.81
CA VAL A 131 7.09 9.70 -18.53
C VAL A 131 7.15 8.84 -19.78
N GLU A 132 7.39 9.48 -20.92
CA GLU A 132 7.54 8.79 -22.19
C GLU A 132 8.76 7.85 -22.17
N GLY A 133 8.58 6.63 -22.66
CA GLY A 133 9.64 5.60 -22.67
C GLY A 133 9.91 4.93 -21.32
N PHE A 134 9.15 5.24 -20.26
CA PHE A 134 9.19 4.49 -18.99
C PHE A 134 8.09 3.43 -18.95
N GLN A 135 8.39 2.26 -18.40
CA GLN A 135 7.41 1.19 -18.21
C GLN A 135 7.46 0.62 -16.78
N LEU A 136 6.29 0.32 -16.24
CA LEU A 136 6.13 -0.37 -14.96
C LEU A 136 5.23 -1.59 -15.14
N ILE A 137 5.80 -2.78 -14.91
CA ILE A 137 5.16 -4.07 -15.15
C ILE A 137 4.97 -4.81 -13.83
N TYR A 138 3.73 -5.19 -13.54
CA TYR A 138 3.39 -5.94 -12.33
C TYR A 138 3.04 -7.38 -12.66
N GLY A 139 3.80 -8.33 -12.13
CA GLY A 139 3.47 -9.76 -12.15
C GLY A 139 2.43 -10.11 -11.10
N GLU A 140 1.85 -11.30 -11.22
CA GLU A 140 0.76 -11.79 -10.37
C GLU A 140 1.13 -11.83 -8.88
N ALA A 141 2.39 -12.13 -8.55
CA ALA A 141 2.86 -12.17 -7.17
C ALA A 141 3.11 -10.77 -6.56
N THR A 142 2.81 -9.69 -7.29
CA THR A 142 3.00 -8.33 -6.78
C THR A 142 1.90 -7.95 -5.78
N CYS A 143 2.25 -7.97 -4.49
CA CYS A 143 1.36 -7.50 -3.43
C CYS A 143 1.25 -5.96 -3.38
N THR A 144 0.25 -5.47 -2.65
CA THR A 144 0.01 -4.02 -2.44
C THR A 144 1.21 -3.30 -1.82
N GLY A 145 1.99 -3.97 -0.97
CA GLY A 145 3.21 -3.41 -0.39
C GLY A 145 4.27 -3.07 -1.43
N CYS A 146 4.59 -4.02 -2.33
CA CYS A 146 5.60 -3.79 -3.38
C CYS A 146 5.13 -2.72 -4.38
N ARG A 147 3.85 -2.75 -4.78
CA ARG A 147 3.26 -1.70 -5.64
C ARG A 147 3.41 -0.32 -5.00
N SER A 148 2.99 -0.19 -3.74
CA SER A 148 3.04 1.09 -3.01
C SER A 148 4.48 1.61 -2.88
N THR A 149 5.45 0.73 -2.63
CA THR A 149 6.88 1.08 -2.58
C THR A 149 7.38 1.62 -3.91
N VAL A 150 7.09 0.94 -5.03
CA VAL A 150 7.54 1.41 -6.35
C VAL A 150 6.88 2.75 -6.70
N MET A 151 5.57 2.88 -6.46
CA MET A 151 4.86 4.14 -6.67
C MET A 151 5.43 5.27 -5.81
N SER A 152 5.74 4.97 -4.54
CA SER A 152 6.37 5.92 -3.62
C SER A 152 7.76 6.35 -4.11
N ALA A 153 8.58 5.41 -4.60
CA ALA A 153 9.89 5.72 -5.18
C ALA A 153 9.78 6.62 -6.42
N LEU A 154 8.77 6.42 -7.27
CA LEU A 154 8.51 7.30 -8.41
C LEU A 154 8.08 8.71 -7.99
N VAL A 155 7.27 8.82 -6.93
CA VAL A 155 6.92 10.12 -6.35
C VAL A 155 8.13 10.80 -5.71
N ASP A 156 8.99 10.06 -5.01
CA ASP A 156 10.26 10.56 -4.46
C ASP A 156 11.13 11.16 -5.59
N MET A 157 11.28 10.42 -6.71
CA MET A 157 12.01 10.91 -7.88
C MET A 157 11.39 12.18 -8.47
N ARG A 158 10.05 12.27 -8.55
CA ARG A 158 9.36 13.48 -9.02
C ARG A 158 9.67 14.67 -8.13
N ASN A 159 9.54 14.50 -6.81
CA ASN A 159 9.76 15.58 -5.85
C ASN A 159 11.23 16.03 -5.78
N ALA A 160 12.16 15.17 -6.21
CA ALA A 160 13.58 15.48 -6.33
C ALA A 160 14.02 15.97 -7.73
N ASP A 161 13.08 16.18 -8.65
CA ASP A 161 13.33 16.53 -10.06
C ASP A 161 14.20 15.49 -10.82
N GLN A 162 14.08 14.20 -10.46
CA GLN A 162 14.87 13.09 -11.00
C GLN A 162 14.14 12.24 -12.05
N LEU A 163 12.95 12.65 -12.52
CA LEU A 163 12.21 11.89 -13.54
C LEU A 163 12.94 11.77 -14.88
N VAL A 164 13.91 12.65 -15.15
CA VAL A 164 14.77 12.62 -16.34
C VAL A 164 15.52 11.29 -16.52
N TYR A 165 15.64 10.47 -15.46
CA TYR A 165 16.32 9.17 -15.51
C TYR A 165 15.40 7.99 -15.87
N LEU A 166 14.10 8.21 -15.95
CA LEU A 166 13.09 7.17 -16.25
C LEU A 166 12.96 6.78 -17.74
N PRO A 167 13.13 7.68 -18.73
CA PRO A 167 13.04 7.28 -20.13
C PRO A 167 14.01 6.14 -20.45
N GLY A 168 13.48 5.09 -21.09
CA GLY A 168 14.22 3.88 -21.45
C GLY A 168 14.36 2.86 -20.32
N VAL A 169 13.85 3.13 -19.12
CA VAL A 169 13.88 2.19 -17.99
C VAL A 169 12.56 1.43 -17.89
N THR A 170 12.65 0.12 -17.65
CA THR A 170 11.50 -0.72 -17.28
C THR A 170 11.67 -1.21 -15.85
N VAL A 171 10.67 -1.00 -15.01
CA VAL A 171 10.59 -1.60 -13.66
C VAL A 171 9.66 -2.81 -13.71
N VAL A 172 10.10 -3.94 -13.16
CA VAL A 172 9.36 -5.21 -13.15
C VAL A 172 9.25 -5.75 -11.72
N THR A 173 8.06 -6.17 -11.30
CA THR A 173 7.84 -6.72 -9.95
C THR A 173 7.07 -8.04 -9.99
N GLY A 174 7.14 -8.82 -8.91
CA GLY A 174 6.25 -9.95 -8.66
C GLY A 174 6.30 -11.07 -9.71
N GLY A 175 7.49 -11.32 -10.27
CA GLY A 175 7.72 -12.44 -11.17
C GLY A 175 7.10 -12.29 -12.56
N ALA A 176 6.75 -11.08 -12.98
CA ALA A 176 6.37 -10.84 -14.38
C ALA A 176 7.52 -11.25 -15.33
N PRO A 177 7.20 -11.81 -16.50
CA PRO A 177 8.20 -12.03 -17.55
C PRO A 177 8.91 -10.72 -17.92
N LEU A 178 10.20 -10.81 -18.20
CA LEU A 178 10.95 -9.66 -18.70
C LEU A 178 10.45 -9.30 -20.11
N PRO A 179 10.25 -8.01 -20.42
CA PRO A 179 9.76 -7.61 -21.75
C PRO A 179 10.78 -7.93 -22.84
N GLU A 180 10.29 -8.47 -23.96
CA GLU A 180 11.11 -8.72 -25.14
C GLU A 180 11.61 -7.41 -25.76
N GLY A 181 12.85 -7.42 -26.28
CA GLY A 181 13.43 -6.26 -26.97
C GLY A 181 13.93 -5.13 -26.06
N VAL A 182 13.80 -5.26 -24.73
CA VAL A 182 14.39 -4.33 -23.76
C VAL A 182 15.74 -4.88 -23.27
N PRO A 183 16.86 -4.13 -23.39
CA PRO A 183 18.15 -4.55 -22.87
C PRO A 183 18.10 -4.80 -21.35
N ARG A 184 18.74 -5.86 -20.86
CA ARG A 184 18.66 -6.27 -19.44
C ARG A 184 19.17 -5.20 -18.48
N GLU A 185 20.18 -4.43 -18.90
CA GLU A 185 20.75 -3.32 -18.15
C GLU A 185 19.77 -2.15 -17.94
N ASN A 186 18.69 -2.08 -18.74
CA ASN A 186 17.64 -1.09 -18.63
C ASN A 186 16.44 -1.58 -17.80
N ILE A 187 16.48 -2.83 -17.32
CA ILE A 187 15.41 -3.44 -16.54
C ILE A 187 15.80 -3.45 -15.07
N VAL A 188 14.97 -2.85 -14.23
CA VAL A 188 15.06 -2.88 -12.76
C VAL A 188 14.04 -3.87 -12.23
N THR A 189 14.50 -4.96 -11.59
CA THR A 189 13.59 -5.92 -10.98
C THR A 189 13.49 -5.71 -9.47
N VAL A 190 12.31 -5.90 -8.89
CA VAL A 190 12.05 -5.48 -7.50
C VAL A 190 11.32 -6.57 -6.70
N GLY A 191 11.85 -6.86 -5.52
CA GLY A 191 11.22 -7.65 -4.47
C GLY A 191 11.73 -9.09 -4.37
N LYS A 192 11.66 -9.67 -3.16
CA LYS A 192 12.12 -11.05 -2.88
C LYS A 192 11.37 -12.15 -3.63
N CYS A 193 10.20 -11.83 -4.20
CA CYS A 193 9.35 -12.76 -4.94
C CYS A 193 9.72 -12.85 -6.43
N MET A 194 10.73 -12.12 -6.89
CA MET A 194 11.26 -12.28 -8.24
C MET A 194 12.05 -13.60 -8.34
N PRO A 195 11.81 -14.45 -9.36
CA PRO A 195 12.63 -15.63 -9.62
C PRO A 195 14.09 -15.24 -9.87
N GLU A 196 15.04 -16.03 -9.37
CA GLU A 196 16.47 -15.70 -9.44
C GLU A 196 16.96 -15.54 -10.89
N GLU A 197 16.48 -16.39 -11.80
CA GLU A 197 16.78 -16.36 -13.23
C GLU A 197 16.26 -15.09 -13.92
N SER A 198 15.24 -14.46 -13.35
CA SER A 198 14.64 -13.23 -13.87
C SER A 198 15.20 -11.98 -13.21
N CYS A 199 16.05 -12.11 -12.18
CA CYS A 199 16.74 -10.97 -11.58
C CYS A 199 17.78 -10.40 -12.56
N THR A 200 17.74 -9.08 -12.76
CA THR A 200 18.78 -8.36 -13.53
C THR A 200 19.87 -7.87 -12.60
N GLU A 201 20.91 -7.27 -13.17
CA GLU A 201 22.02 -6.65 -12.45
C GLU A 201 21.55 -5.48 -11.57
N ARG A 202 20.37 -4.91 -11.87
CA ARG A 202 19.73 -3.82 -11.10
C ARG A 202 18.60 -4.33 -10.18
N HIS A 203 18.72 -5.56 -9.67
CA HIS A 203 17.71 -6.14 -8.80
C HIS A 203 17.72 -5.52 -7.38
N VAL A 204 16.54 -5.14 -6.90
CA VAL A 204 16.34 -4.61 -5.54
C VAL A 204 15.65 -5.64 -4.66
N LYS A 205 16.41 -6.17 -3.69
CA LYS A 205 15.90 -7.13 -2.70
C LYS A 205 15.04 -6.44 -1.63
N GLY A 206 14.04 -7.16 -1.11
CA GLY A 206 13.25 -6.73 0.04
C GLY A 206 11.77 -7.16 -0.01
N CYS A 207 11.06 -7.03 1.12
CA CYS A 207 9.63 -7.33 1.23
C CYS A 207 8.93 -6.49 2.33
N PRO A 208 8.36 -5.32 1.98
CA PRO A 208 8.61 -4.60 0.73
C PRO A 208 10.06 -4.06 0.66
N PRO A 209 10.58 -3.72 -0.53
CA PRO A 209 11.89 -3.12 -0.67
C PRO A 209 11.95 -1.70 -0.11
N ASN A 210 13.16 -1.19 0.11
CA ASN A 210 13.36 0.20 0.52
C ASN A 210 13.22 1.14 -0.71
N ASN A 211 12.41 2.19 -0.60
CA ASN A 211 12.18 3.15 -1.69
C ASN A 211 13.49 3.70 -2.27
N ALA A 212 14.43 4.09 -1.43
CA ALA A 212 15.65 4.74 -1.88
C ALA A 212 16.57 3.77 -2.64
N LEU A 213 16.50 2.46 -2.35
CA LEU A 213 17.20 1.44 -3.15
C LEU A 213 16.53 1.25 -4.52
N VAL A 214 15.20 1.36 -4.59
CA VAL A 214 14.46 1.36 -5.87
C VAL A 214 14.88 2.57 -6.71
N VAL A 215 14.92 3.77 -6.11
CA VAL A 215 15.42 4.97 -6.79
C VAL A 215 16.87 4.81 -7.24
N LYS A 216 17.75 4.27 -6.38
CA LYS A 216 19.16 3.99 -6.74
C LYS A 216 19.26 3.04 -7.94
N ALA A 217 18.48 1.97 -7.97
CA ALA A 217 18.50 1.02 -9.08
C ALA A 217 18.00 1.61 -10.39
N ILE A 218 16.99 2.51 -10.32
CA ILE A 218 16.53 3.26 -11.48
C ILE A 218 17.62 4.20 -11.98
N ILE A 219 18.19 5.04 -11.11
CA ILE A 219 19.19 6.05 -11.48
C ILE A 219 20.51 5.40 -11.92
N GLY A 220 20.92 4.31 -11.28
CA GLY A 220 22.26 3.73 -11.44
C GLY A 220 23.34 4.73 -11.00
N ASP A 221 24.45 4.78 -11.73
CA ASP A 221 25.56 5.69 -11.44
C ASP A 221 25.39 7.10 -12.05
N ARG A 222 24.19 7.40 -12.60
CA ARG A 222 23.93 8.65 -13.34
C ARG A 222 23.75 9.88 -12.43
N ALA A 223 23.44 9.67 -11.15
CA ALA A 223 23.27 10.72 -10.15
C ALA A 223 23.19 10.14 -8.73
N GLU A 224 23.38 11.01 -7.73
CA GLU A 224 23.10 10.67 -6.33
C GLU A 224 21.59 10.63 -6.05
N VAL A 225 21.17 9.67 -5.23
CA VAL A 225 19.79 9.56 -4.77
C VAL A 225 19.52 10.62 -3.71
N ARG A 226 18.52 11.48 -3.95
CA ARG A 226 18.07 12.45 -2.96
C ARG A 226 16.93 11.86 -2.15
N ARG A 227 17.07 11.85 -0.82
CA ARG A 227 16.02 11.39 0.10
C ARG A 227 15.24 12.59 0.60
N MET A 228 13.92 12.53 0.50
CA MET A 228 13.06 13.63 0.91
C MET A 228 12.83 13.66 2.43
N TYR A 229 12.91 12.50 3.12
CA TYR A 229 12.53 12.34 4.53
C TYR A 229 13.65 11.83 5.45
N ALA A 230 14.88 11.76 4.94
CA ALA A 230 16.04 11.34 5.73
C ALA A 230 17.29 12.09 5.28
N GLU A 231 17.99 12.70 6.23
CA GLU A 231 19.25 13.42 6.00
C GLU A 231 20.45 12.47 5.83
N GLU A 232 20.30 11.19 6.20
CA GLU A 232 21.38 10.20 6.18
C GLU A 232 21.52 9.48 4.82
N SER A 233 22.78 9.24 4.42
CA SER A 233 23.14 8.55 3.18
C SER A 233 22.60 7.12 3.12
N LEU A 234 22.53 6.57 1.90
CA LEU A 234 22.05 5.21 1.62
C LEU A 234 22.84 4.11 2.35
N ASP A 235 24.08 4.37 2.76
CA ASP A 235 25.00 3.36 3.31
C ASP A 235 24.55 2.79 4.66
N LYS A 236 23.64 3.46 5.37
CA LYS A 236 23.09 2.98 6.66
C LYS A 236 21.83 2.12 6.52
N THR A 237 21.40 1.81 5.29
CA THR A 237 20.09 1.20 5.02
C THR A 237 20.16 -0.32 4.82
N GLU A 238 21.36 -0.90 4.83
CA GLU A 238 21.59 -2.34 4.64
C GLU A 238 21.59 -3.15 5.95
N MET A 239 21.19 -2.57 7.09
CA MET A 239 21.05 -3.27 8.37
C MET A 239 19.63 -3.77 8.65
#